data_AF-A0A7V1TW83-F1
#
_entry.id   AF-A0A7V1TW83-F1
#
_cell.length_a   1.000
_cell.length_b   1.000
_cell.length_c   1.000
_cell.angle_alpha   90.00
_cell.angle_beta   90.00
_cell.angle_gamma   90.00
#
_symmetry.space_group_name_H-M   'P 1'
#
loop_
_entity.id
_entity.type
_entity.pdbx_description
1 polymer ?
#
loop_
_entity_poly.entity_id
_entity_poly.type
_entity_poly.pdbx_seq_one_letter_code
_entity_poly.pdbx_strand_id
1 'polypeptide(L)'
;MKNLIEAVALIFSNDDWFNKVLVGGFYTCCVLLVFPIIMINGFMVEYMRTVIHGSHVLPYWRNATSIIKTGWKVSLALILYYAAATLLLHLAGYDVISIQTAILYFILHTTLHPIVLLAYVKKERFLTCLNILLLLRIVLLNWKELLPVLFISAALLLAAILLGWMWIIVGWPLLVFLTLLIQNTMVALTLRPHFFSQS
;
A
#
# COMPACT_ATOMS: atom_id res chain seq x y z
N MET A 1 1.69 10.25 15.78
CA MET A 1 3.04 10.78 15.43
C MET A 1 4.16 9.78 15.62
N LYS A 2 4.26 9.04 16.74
CA LYS A 2 5.33 8.03 16.96
C LYS A 2 5.53 7.07 15.77
N ASN A 3 4.46 6.45 15.27
CA ASN A 3 4.53 5.49 14.16
C ASN A 3 4.99 6.12 12.84
N LEU A 4 4.73 7.41 12.61
CA LEU A 4 5.22 8.12 11.42
C LEU A 4 6.74 8.32 11.50
N ILE A 5 7.23 8.79 12.65
CA ILE A 5 8.67 9.00 12.88
C ILE A 5 9.41 7.67 12.75
N GLU A 6 8.87 6.62 13.35
CA GLU A 6 9.42 5.26 13.25
C GLU A 6 9.39 4.75 11.81
N ALA A 7 8.28 4.90 11.08
CA ALA A 7 8.19 4.49 9.68
C ALA A 7 9.21 5.19 8.78
N VAL A 8 9.39 6.50 8.96
CA VAL A 8 10.40 7.30 8.25
C VAL A 8 11.81 6.80 8.62
N ALA A 9 12.12 6.70 9.91
CA ALA A 9 13.43 6.25 10.39
C ALA A 9 13.81 4.86 9.85
N LEU A 10 12.83 3.94 9.77
CA LEU A 10 13.03 2.60 9.24
C LEU A 10 13.42 2.58 7.76
N ILE A 11 12.83 3.47 6.95
CA ILE A 11 13.15 3.55 5.52
C ILE A 11 14.56 4.13 5.35
N PHE A 12 14.85 5.24 6.03
CA PHE A 12 16.10 5.99 5.86
C PHE A 12 17.31 5.38 6.59
N SER A 13 17.11 4.40 7.48
CA SER A 13 18.21 3.65 8.11
C SER A 13 18.87 2.60 7.20
N ASN A 14 18.30 2.34 6.02
CA ASN A 14 18.87 1.40 5.05
C ASN A 14 19.89 2.11 4.14
N ASP A 15 21.13 1.65 4.04
CA ASP A 15 22.18 2.27 3.20
C ASP A 15 21.73 2.47 1.73
N ASP A 16 21.01 1.48 1.19
CA ASP A 16 20.52 1.47 -0.20
C ASP A 16 19.10 2.03 -0.37
N TRP A 17 18.54 2.75 0.62
CA TRP A 17 17.14 3.20 0.58
C TRP A 17 16.84 3.99 -0.69
N PHE A 18 17.75 4.89 -1.09
CA PHE A 18 17.57 5.77 -2.23
C PHE A 18 17.44 4.97 -3.53
N ASN A 19 18.32 4.00 -3.76
CA ASN A 19 18.28 3.13 -4.94
C ASN A 19 16.97 2.32 -5.00
N LYS A 20 16.49 1.84 -3.84
CA LYS A 20 15.23 1.07 -3.76
C LYS A 20 14.01 1.95 -4.03
N VAL A 21 13.99 3.17 -3.49
CA VAL A 21 12.96 4.18 -3.79
C VAL A 21 13.03 4.62 -5.24
N LEU A 22 14.23 4.79 -5.80
CA LEU A 22 14.43 5.17 -7.20
C LEU A 22 13.80 4.16 -8.16
N VAL A 23 14.10 2.88 -7.97
CA VAL A 23 13.52 1.80 -8.78
C VAL A 23 12.01 1.67 -8.57
N GLY A 24 11.52 1.84 -7.34
CA GLY A 24 10.08 1.85 -7.05
C GLY A 24 9.34 3.03 -7.67
N GLY A 25 9.95 4.21 -7.66
CA GLY A 25 9.46 5.39 -8.37
C GLY A 25 9.40 5.16 -9.86
N PHE A 26 10.43 4.56 -10.47
CA PHE A 26 10.39 4.15 -11.88
C PHE A 26 9.22 3.22 -12.20
N TYR A 27 8.99 2.18 -11.38
CA TYR A 27 7.79 1.33 -11.55
C TYR A 27 6.49 2.12 -11.38
N THR A 28 6.47 3.12 -10.50
CA THR A 28 5.30 3.98 -10.29
C THR A 28 5.01 4.85 -11.51
N CYS A 29 6.04 5.35 -12.23
CA CYS A 29 5.87 6.03 -13.52
C CYS A 29 5.14 5.14 -14.54
N CYS A 30 5.46 3.84 -14.50
CA CYS A 30 4.96 2.87 -15.45
C CYS A 30 3.68 2.16 -14.97
N VAL A 31 2.98 2.68 -13.96
CA VAL A 31 1.78 2.02 -13.36
C VAL A 31 0.64 1.79 -14.36
N LEU A 32 0.62 2.51 -15.48
CA LEU A 32 -0.32 2.26 -16.59
C LEU A 32 -0.12 0.87 -17.23
N LEU A 33 1.05 0.26 -17.04
CA LEU A 33 1.35 -1.10 -17.42
C LEU A 33 0.97 -2.04 -16.25
N VAL A 34 0.41 -3.21 -16.55
CA VAL A 34 0.01 -4.20 -15.53
C VAL A 34 1.21 -4.72 -14.74
N PHE A 35 2.36 -4.88 -15.40
CA PHE A 35 3.55 -5.49 -14.80
C PHE A 35 4.16 -4.65 -13.64
N PRO A 36 4.35 -3.33 -13.76
CA PRO A 36 4.78 -2.48 -12.66
C PRO A 36 3.88 -2.51 -11.41
N ILE A 37 2.55 -2.61 -11.58
CA ILE A 37 1.63 -2.76 -10.43
C ILE A 37 1.96 -4.06 -9.66
N ILE A 38 2.18 -5.15 -10.38
CA ILE A 38 2.57 -6.45 -9.79
C ILE A 38 3.89 -6.31 -9.03
N MET A 39 4.88 -5.64 -9.61
CA MET A 39 6.19 -5.42 -8.99
C MET A 39 6.09 -4.59 -7.71
N ILE A 40 5.34 -3.48 -7.72
CA ILE A 40 5.13 -2.62 -6.56
C ILE A 40 4.44 -3.40 -5.44
N ASN A 41 3.33 -4.09 -5.75
CA ASN A 41 2.58 -4.83 -4.73
C ASN A 41 3.42 -5.98 -4.14
N GLY A 42 4.19 -6.68 -4.98
CA GLY A 42 5.11 -7.72 -4.51
C GLY A 42 6.18 -7.19 -3.58
N PHE A 43 6.79 -6.05 -3.93
CA PHE A 43 7.77 -5.36 -3.09
C PHE A 43 7.14 -4.96 -1.75
N MET A 44 5.93 -4.40 -1.77
CA MET A 44 5.21 -3.99 -0.55
C MET A 44 4.88 -5.18 0.35
N VAL A 45 4.53 -6.35 -0.20
CA VAL A 45 4.34 -7.58 0.58
C VAL A 45 5.64 -8.00 1.27
N GLU A 46 6.73 -8.09 0.51
CA GLU A 46 8.04 -8.50 1.06
C GLU A 46 8.51 -7.52 2.14
N TYR A 47 8.33 -6.22 1.91
CA TYR A 47 8.69 -5.19 2.89
C TYR A 47 7.81 -5.23 4.14
N MET A 48 6.50 -5.36 3.97
CA MET A 48 5.59 -5.45 5.10
C MET A 48 5.87 -6.70 5.94
N ARG A 49 6.28 -7.81 5.30
CA ARG A 49 6.75 -9.01 5.99
C ARG A 49 7.99 -8.72 6.84
N THR A 50 8.98 -7.99 6.35
CA THR A 50 10.18 -7.68 7.15
C THR A 50 9.85 -6.80 8.35
N VAL A 51 9.07 -5.73 8.15
CA VAL A 51 8.63 -4.82 9.23
C VAL A 51 7.89 -5.57 10.34
N ILE A 52 6.98 -6.46 9.96
CA ILE A 52 6.17 -7.25 10.88
C ILE A 52 7.02 -8.18 11.75
N HIS A 53 8.04 -8.82 11.17
CA HIS A 53 8.97 -9.67 11.91
C HIS A 53 10.02 -8.86 12.70
N GLY A 54 9.93 -7.53 12.70
CA GLY A 54 10.86 -6.65 13.39
C GLY A 54 12.20 -6.46 12.68
N SER A 55 12.31 -6.89 11.41
CA SER A 55 13.45 -6.55 10.57
C SER A 55 13.25 -5.17 9.96
N HIS A 56 14.35 -4.47 9.72
CA HIS A 56 14.35 -3.10 9.19
C HIS A 56 14.86 -3.03 7.75
N VAL A 57 15.04 -4.18 7.09
CA VAL A 57 15.65 -4.25 5.77
C VAL A 57 14.59 -4.08 4.67
N LEU A 58 14.78 -3.10 3.79
CA LEU A 58 14.02 -2.97 2.55
C LEU A 58 14.39 -4.12 1.59
N PRO A 59 13.43 -4.78 0.93
CA PRO A 59 13.72 -5.88 0.01
C PRO A 59 14.51 -5.42 -1.21
N TYR A 60 15.26 -6.34 -1.83
CA TYR A 60 15.97 -6.07 -3.07
C TYR A 60 15.08 -6.40 -4.27
N TRP A 61 14.99 -5.46 -5.23
CA TRP A 61 14.28 -5.64 -6.50
C TRP A 61 14.80 -6.81 -7.35
N ARG A 62 16.05 -7.24 -7.13
CA ARG A 62 16.67 -8.39 -7.82
C ARG A 62 15.99 -9.73 -7.51
N ASN A 63 15.27 -9.83 -6.39
CA ASN A 63 14.47 -11.02 -6.03
C ASN A 63 13.13 -11.04 -6.79
N ALA A 64 13.18 -10.82 -8.10
CA ALA A 64 12.02 -10.62 -8.97
C ALA A 64 11.03 -11.78 -8.90
N THR A 65 11.52 -13.03 -8.81
CA THR A 65 10.65 -14.21 -8.74
C THR A 65 9.73 -14.19 -7.50
N SER A 66 10.25 -13.85 -6.32
CA SER A 66 9.42 -13.76 -5.10
C SER A 66 8.45 -12.60 -5.20
N ILE A 67 8.96 -11.43 -5.61
CA ILE A 67 8.18 -10.20 -5.78
C ILE A 67 7.01 -10.43 -6.76
N ILE A 68 7.27 -11.02 -7.93
CA ILE A 68 6.22 -11.30 -8.93
C ILE A 68 5.23 -12.31 -8.37
N LYS A 69 5.70 -13.40 -7.75
CA LYS A 69 4.85 -14.49 -7.23
C LYS A 69 3.87 -14.02 -6.15
N THR A 70 4.30 -13.12 -5.27
CA THR A 70 3.42 -12.54 -4.23
C THR A 70 2.59 -11.39 -4.79
N GLY A 71 3.22 -10.54 -5.61
CA GLY A 71 2.63 -9.37 -6.22
C GLY A 71 1.42 -9.69 -7.10
N TRP A 72 1.45 -10.76 -7.91
CA TRP A 72 0.33 -11.08 -8.79
C TRP A 72 -0.94 -11.44 -8.00
N LYS A 73 -0.79 -12.16 -6.88
CA LYS A 73 -1.92 -12.57 -6.04
C LYS A 73 -2.60 -11.37 -5.39
N VAL A 74 -1.81 -10.48 -4.80
CA VAL A 74 -2.33 -9.26 -4.16
C VAL A 74 -2.91 -8.32 -5.22
N SER A 75 -2.22 -8.14 -6.35
CA SER A 75 -2.72 -7.30 -7.44
C SER A 75 -4.05 -7.80 -7.99
N LEU A 76 -4.20 -9.12 -8.20
CA LEU A 76 -5.47 -9.71 -8.62
C LEU A 76 -6.58 -9.45 -7.58
N ALA A 77 -6.29 -9.60 -6.29
CA ALA A 77 -7.27 -9.32 -5.24
C ALA A 77 -7.72 -7.84 -5.26
N LEU A 78 -6.77 -6.92 -5.37
CA LEU A 78 -7.05 -5.48 -5.46
C LEU A 78 -7.86 -5.12 -6.70
N ILE A 79 -7.53 -5.70 -7.86
CA ILE A 79 -8.31 -5.52 -9.11
C ILE A 79 -9.75 -5.97 -8.91
N LEU A 80 -9.98 -7.13 -8.28
CA LEU A 80 -11.34 -7.63 -8.01
C LEU A 80 -12.13 -6.67 -7.09
N TYR A 81 -11.48 -6.11 -6.07
CA TYR A 81 -12.11 -5.09 -5.23
C TYR A 81 -12.43 -3.80 -5.96
N TYR A 82 -11.50 -3.28 -6.77
CA TYR A 82 -11.74 -2.08 -7.54
C TYR A 82 -12.84 -2.29 -8.58
N ALA A 83 -12.85 -3.44 -9.27
CA ALA A 83 -13.91 -3.79 -10.21
C ALA A 83 -15.29 -3.88 -9.52
N ALA A 84 -15.36 -4.50 -8.34
CA ALA A 84 -16.60 -4.54 -7.55
C ALA A 84 -17.05 -3.15 -7.12
N ALA A 85 -16.12 -2.29 -6.68
CA ALA A 85 -16.41 -0.90 -6.33
C ALA A 85 -16.89 -0.10 -7.55
N THR A 86 -16.26 -0.27 -8.73
CA THR A 86 -16.69 0.35 -9.99
C THR A 86 -18.13 -0.03 -10.32
N LEU A 87 -18.44 -1.33 -10.25
CA LEU A 87 -19.77 -1.84 -10.53
C LEU A 87 -20.80 -1.24 -9.57
N LEU A 88 -20.51 -1.21 -8.27
CA LEU A 88 -21.42 -0.63 -7.26
C LEU A 88 -21.66 0.86 -7.49
N LEU A 89 -20.62 1.64 -7.78
CA LEU A 89 -20.76 3.07 -8.07
C LEU A 89 -21.58 3.32 -9.34
N HIS A 90 -21.33 2.53 -10.40
CA HIS A 90 -22.10 2.62 -11.63
C HIS A 90 -23.58 2.28 -11.42
N LEU A 91 -23.88 1.21 -10.69
CA LEU A 91 -25.25 0.84 -10.33
C LEU A 91 -25.94 1.89 -9.44
N ALA A 92 -25.17 2.63 -8.64
CA ALA A 92 -25.66 3.75 -7.83
C ALA A 92 -25.81 5.07 -8.63
N GLY A 93 -25.57 5.06 -9.95
CA GLY A 93 -25.74 6.23 -10.82
C GLY A 93 -24.57 7.23 -10.80
N TYR A 94 -23.42 6.84 -10.24
CA TYR A 94 -22.22 7.69 -10.29
C TYR A 94 -21.49 7.50 -11.63
N ASP A 95 -21.07 8.62 -12.22
CA ASP A 95 -20.18 8.61 -13.38
C ASP A 95 -18.78 8.11 -12.98
N VAL A 96 -18.26 7.15 -13.74
CA VAL A 96 -16.96 6.50 -13.47
C VAL A 96 -15.80 7.50 -13.56
N ILE A 97 -15.94 8.53 -14.39
CA ILE A 97 -14.89 9.53 -14.67
C ILE A 97 -15.09 10.82 -13.84
N SER A 98 -16.05 10.83 -12.92
CA SER A 98 -16.32 12.01 -12.09
C SER A 98 -15.25 12.24 -11.00
N ILE A 99 -15.13 13.49 -10.56
CA ILE A 99 -14.24 13.86 -9.44
C ILE A 99 -14.66 13.17 -8.14
N GLN A 100 -15.97 12.98 -7.93
CA GLN A 100 -16.51 12.29 -6.77
C GLN A 100 -16.03 10.83 -6.75
N THR A 101 -16.13 10.14 -7.89
CA THR A 101 -15.63 8.77 -8.05
C THR A 101 -14.13 8.68 -7.83
N ALA A 102 -13.35 9.65 -8.33
CA ALA A 102 -11.90 9.72 -8.09
C ALA A 102 -11.56 9.86 -6.59
N ILE A 103 -12.29 10.71 -5.85
CA ILE A 103 -12.12 10.87 -4.40
C ILE A 103 -12.45 9.56 -3.67
N LEU A 104 -13.53 8.88 -4.06
CA LEU A 104 -13.92 7.59 -3.46
C LEU A 104 -12.85 6.51 -3.72
N TYR A 105 -12.30 6.43 -4.93
CA TYR A 105 -11.19 5.51 -5.21
C TYR A 105 -9.94 5.86 -4.43
N PHE A 106 -9.63 7.13 -4.23
CA PHE A 106 -8.50 7.56 -3.42
C PHE A 106 -8.65 7.10 -1.96
N ILE A 107 -9.83 7.31 -1.36
CA ILE A 107 -10.14 6.84 0.00
C ILE A 107 -10.09 5.32 0.07
N LEU A 108 -10.70 4.64 -0.90
CA LEU A 108 -10.69 3.19 -0.99
C LEU A 108 -9.26 2.66 -1.12
N HIS A 109 -8.42 3.26 -1.96
CA HIS A 109 -7.04 2.85 -2.16
C HIS A 109 -6.20 3.05 -0.91
N THR A 110 -6.24 4.23 -0.31
CA THR A 110 -5.50 4.54 0.93
C THR A 110 -5.90 3.64 2.11
N THR A 111 -7.14 3.15 2.14
CA THR A 111 -7.61 2.26 3.20
C THR A 111 -7.39 0.79 2.88
N LEU A 112 -7.85 0.34 1.73
CA LEU A 112 -7.92 -1.08 1.37
C LEU A 112 -6.54 -1.66 1.03
N HIS A 113 -5.70 -0.92 0.33
CA HIS A 113 -4.40 -1.40 -0.15
C HIS A 113 -3.50 -1.96 0.97
N PRO A 114 -3.18 -1.21 2.04
CA PRO A 114 -2.32 -1.72 3.11
C PRO A 114 -2.99 -2.86 3.92
N ILE A 115 -4.33 -2.87 4.01
CA ILE A 115 -5.07 -3.90 4.74
C ILE A 115 -5.07 -5.23 3.97
N VAL A 116 -5.20 -5.20 2.64
CA VAL A 116 -5.08 -6.39 1.78
C VAL A 116 -3.66 -6.96 1.82
N LEU A 117 -2.63 -6.09 1.78
CA LEU A 117 -1.24 -6.50 1.93
C LEU A 117 -1.01 -7.19 3.27
N LEU A 118 -1.48 -6.60 4.36
CA LEU A 118 -1.35 -7.17 5.70
C LEU A 118 -2.06 -8.52 5.84
N ALA A 119 -3.28 -8.63 5.31
CA ALA A 119 -4.04 -9.87 5.30
C ALA A 119 -3.29 -10.97 4.53
N TYR A 120 -2.65 -10.62 3.39
CA TYR A 120 -1.80 -11.54 2.65
C TYR A 120 -0.57 -11.96 3.46
N VAL A 121 0.16 -11.02 4.05
CA VAL A 121 1.37 -11.33 4.84
C VAL A 121 1.04 -12.23 6.03
N LYS A 122 -0.13 -12.08 6.66
CA LYS A 122 -0.53 -12.91 7.80
C LYS A 122 -0.75 -14.39 7.45
N LYS A 123 -1.31 -14.68 6.28
CA LYS A 123 -1.83 -16.03 5.95
C LYS A 123 -1.21 -16.64 4.69
N GLU A 124 -0.51 -15.85 3.89
CA GLU A 124 0.12 -16.20 2.62
C GLU A 124 -0.82 -16.88 1.59
N ARG A 125 -2.12 -16.63 1.73
CA ARG A 125 -3.19 -17.21 0.91
C ARG A 125 -3.95 -16.11 0.19
N PHE A 126 -4.12 -16.31 -1.13
CA PHE A 126 -4.91 -15.40 -1.97
C PHE A 126 -6.35 -15.21 -1.46
N LEU A 127 -7.02 -16.31 -1.07
CA LEU A 127 -8.40 -16.26 -0.56
C LEU A 127 -8.54 -15.43 0.72
N THR A 128 -7.47 -15.26 1.50
CA THR A 128 -7.49 -14.39 2.69
C THR A 128 -7.64 -12.91 2.29
N CYS A 129 -7.02 -12.50 1.18
CA CYS A 129 -7.19 -11.15 0.64
C CYS A 129 -8.64 -10.88 0.21
N LEU A 130 -9.36 -11.90 -0.26
CA LEU A 130 -10.76 -11.77 -0.72
C LEU A 130 -11.79 -11.91 0.41
N ASN A 131 -11.36 -12.19 1.64
CA ASN A 131 -12.28 -12.35 2.76
C ASN A 131 -12.71 -10.99 3.32
N ILE A 132 -13.80 -10.44 2.75
CA ILE A 132 -14.36 -9.14 3.13
C ILE A 132 -14.63 -9.05 4.63
N LEU A 133 -15.19 -10.11 5.24
CA LEU A 133 -15.49 -10.14 6.67
C LEU A 133 -14.23 -10.03 7.52
N LEU A 134 -13.14 -10.67 7.10
CA LEU A 134 -11.84 -10.54 7.76
C LEU A 134 -11.29 -9.12 7.62
N LEU A 135 -11.30 -8.53 6.42
CA LEU A 135 -10.79 -7.18 6.20
C LEU A 135 -11.60 -6.15 7.01
N LEU A 136 -12.93 -6.27 6.98
CA LEU A 136 -13.83 -5.43 7.75
C LEU A 136 -13.58 -5.58 9.26
N ARG A 137 -13.38 -6.81 9.74
CA ARG A 137 -13.02 -7.06 11.14
C ARG A 137 -11.70 -6.40 11.51
N ILE A 138 -10.68 -6.45 10.66
CA ILE A 138 -9.40 -5.76 10.88
C ILE A 138 -9.63 -4.25 11.00
N VAL A 139 -10.39 -3.65 10.09
CA VAL A 139 -10.67 -2.21 10.11
C VAL A 139 -11.47 -1.83 11.36
N LEU A 140 -12.57 -2.52 11.66
CA LEU A 140 -13.47 -2.20 12.77
C LEU A 140 -12.81 -2.38 14.14
N LEU A 141 -11.97 -3.40 14.31
CA LEU A 141 -11.29 -3.64 15.59
C LEU A 141 -10.16 -2.66 15.87
N ASN A 142 -9.61 -2.01 14.84
CA ASN A 142 -8.44 -1.13 14.96
C ASN A 142 -8.71 0.27 14.40
N TRP A 143 -9.98 0.70 14.36
CA TRP A 143 -10.37 1.91 13.65
C TRP A 143 -9.76 3.16 14.28
N LYS A 144 -9.58 3.18 15.61
CA LYS A 144 -9.02 4.32 16.34
C LYS A 144 -7.56 4.54 16.00
N GLU A 145 -6.83 3.46 15.79
CA GLU A 145 -5.41 3.46 15.48
C GLU A 145 -5.16 3.63 13.98
N LEU A 146 -6.05 3.09 13.13
CA LEU A 146 -5.98 3.23 11.67
C LEU A 146 -6.37 4.63 11.21
N LEU A 147 -7.35 5.28 11.84
CA LEU A 147 -7.87 6.58 11.37
C LEU A 147 -6.77 7.66 11.26
N PRO A 148 -5.89 7.88 12.26
CA PRO A 148 -4.76 8.81 12.11
C PRO A 148 -3.78 8.39 11.01
N VAL A 149 -3.55 7.09 10.82
CA VAL A 149 -2.67 6.57 9.75
C VAL A 149 -3.25 6.90 8.38
N LEU A 150 -4.56 6.73 8.20
CA LEU A 150 -5.26 7.05 6.95
C LEU A 150 -5.20 8.54 6.65
N PHE A 151 -5.46 9.41 7.63
CA PHE A 151 -5.35 10.86 7.44
C PHE A 151 -3.93 11.30 7.07
N ILE A 152 -2.92 10.79 7.75
CA ILE A 152 -1.51 11.10 7.44
C ILE A 152 -1.16 10.58 6.04
N SER A 153 -1.57 9.37 5.69
CA SER A 153 -1.28 8.76 4.38
C SER A 153 -1.98 9.54 3.25
N ALA A 154 -3.24 9.92 3.45
CA ALA A 154 -3.98 10.77 2.53
C ALA A 154 -3.31 12.13 2.35
N ALA A 155 -2.87 12.78 3.43
CA ALA A 155 -2.17 14.06 3.39
C ALA A 155 -0.82 13.95 2.66
N LEU A 156 -0.03 12.90 2.94
CA LEU A 156 1.24 12.65 2.26
C LEU A 156 1.04 12.38 0.77
N LEU A 157 0.02 11.59 0.40
CA LEU A 157 -0.24 11.26 -1.00
C LEU A 157 -0.78 12.47 -1.75
N LEU A 158 -1.64 13.26 -1.12
CA LEU A 158 -2.10 14.54 -1.68
C LEU A 158 -0.93 15.51 -1.85
N ALA A 159 -0.04 15.63 -0.85
CA ALA A 159 1.16 16.45 -0.97
C ALA A 159 2.09 15.94 -2.09
N ALA A 160 2.26 14.61 -2.23
CA ALA A 160 3.03 14.02 -3.31
C ALA A 160 2.44 14.38 -4.68
N ILE A 161 1.11 14.32 -4.84
CA ILE A 161 0.42 14.71 -6.08
C ILE A 161 0.55 16.23 -6.34
N LEU A 162 0.33 17.05 -5.31
CA LEU A 162 0.32 18.52 -5.40
C LEU A 162 1.71 19.16 -5.49
N LEU A 163 2.79 18.46 -5.10
CA LEU A 163 4.16 18.99 -5.20
C LEU A 163 4.96 18.27 -6.29
N GLY A 164 4.58 17.02 -6.59
CA GLY A 164 5.25 16.18 -7.57
C GLY A 164 5.17 16.71 -9.00
N TRP A 165 4.09 17.42 -9.36
CA TRP A 165 3.97 18.05 -10.68
C TRP A 165 5.03 19.14 -10.92
N MET A 166 5.70 19.65 -9.89
CA MET A 166 6.84 20.57 -10.08
C MET A 166 8.10 19.84 -10.57
N TRP A 167 8.10 18.50 -10.53
CA TRP A 167 9.21 17.60 -10.88
C TRP A 167 8.70 16.44 -11.76
N ILE A 168 7.82 16.75 -12.72
CA ILE A 168 6.90 15.85 -13.47
C ILE A 168 7.44 14.46 -13.79
N ILE A 169 8.71 14.32 -14.18
CA ILE A 169 9.24 13.06 -14.70
C ILE A 169 9.84 12.17 -13.62
N VAL A 170 10.42 12.74 -12.56
CA VAL A 170 11.21 11.97 -11.58
C VAL A 170 10.71 12.18 -10.15
N GLY A 171 10.32 13.40 -9.76
CA GLY A 171 9.98 13.68 -8.36
C GLY A 171 8.63 13.11 -7.93
N TRP A 172 7.59 13.24 -8.75
CA TRP A 172 6.25 12.75 -8.39
C TRP A 172 6.22 11.23 -8.10
N PRO A 173 6.74 10.36 -8.98
CA PRO A 173 6.62 8.92 -8.79
C PRO A 173 7.47 8.42 -7.62
N LEU A 174 8.61 9.07 -7.34
CA LEU A 174 9.42 8.81 -6.14
C LEU A 174 8.66 9.14 -4.85
N LEU A 175 8.01 10.31 -4.80
CA LEU A 175 7.24 10.73 -3.63
C LEU A 175 6.00 9.87 -3.40
N VAL A 176 5.33 9.43 -4.47
CA VAL A 176 4.21 8.48 -4.38
C VAL A 176 4.70 7.15 -3.83
N PHE A 177 5.76 6.57 -4.40
CA PHE A 177 6.29 5.30 -3.93
C PHE A 177 6.78 5.37 -2.48
N LEU A 178 7.48 6.45 -2.10
CA LEU A 178 7.92 6.69 -0.73
C LEU A 178 6.73 6.82 0.22
N THR A 179 5.67 7.54 -0.18
CA THR A 179 4.43 7.63 0.59
C THR A 179 3.80 6.26 0.81
N LEU A 180 3.75 5.41 -0.22
CA LEU A 180 3.24 4.05 -0.10
C LEU A 180 4.08 3.22 0.88
N LEU A 181 5.41 3.37 0.89
CA LEU A 181 6.25 2.70 1.89
C LEU A 181 5.92 3.17 3.31
N ILE A 182 5.86 4.48 3.52
CA ILE A 182 5.54 5.07 4.84
C ILE A 182 4.18 4.58 5.33
N GLN A 183 3.16 4.65 4.47
CA GLN A 183 1.79 4.21 4.78
C GLN A 183 1.77 2.73 5.17
N ASN A 184 2.38 1.85 4.37
CA ASN A 184 2.40 0.42 4.66
C ASN A 184 3.14 0.10 5.95
N THR A 185 4.25 0.80 6.24
CA THR A 185 4.99 0.65 7.50
C THR A 185 4.18 1.13 8.69
N MET A 186 3.51 2.28 8.57
CA MET A 186 2.63 2.78 9.64
C MET A 186 1.51 1.80 9.95
N VAL A 187 0.84 1.25 8.93
CA VAL A 187 -0.22 0.24 9.13
C VAL A 187 0.36 -1.03 9.77
N ALA A 188 1.51 -1.50 9.30
CA ALA A 188 2.18 -2.68 9.84
C ALA A 188 2.55 -2.49 11.32
N LEU A 189 3.18 -1.38 11.68
CA LEU A 189 3.57 -1.05 13.07
C LEU A 189 2.35 -0.91 13.97
N THR A 190 1.30 -0.23 13.49
CA THR A 190 0.06 -0.05 14.23
C THR A 190 -0.63 -1.39 14.53
N LEU A 191 -0.68 -2.29 13.55
CA LEU A 191 -1.43 -3.54 13.68
C LEU A 191 -0.59 -4.71 14.22
N ARG A 192 0.74 -4.57 14.28
CA ARG A 192 1.66 -5.62 14.78
C ARG A 192 1.23 -6.21 16.14
N PRO A 193 0.87 -5.42 17.18
CA PRO A 193 0.51 -6.00 18.50
C PRO A 193 -0.72 -6.92 18.45
N HIS A 194 -1.68 -6.62 17.58
CA HIS A 194 -2.95 -7.35 17.49
C HIS A 194 -2.85 -8.62 16.64
N PHE A 195 -1.88 -8.67 15.72
CA PHE A 195 -1.76 -9.77 14.78
C PHE A 195 -0.89 -10.91 15.28
N PHE A 196 0.05 -10.64 16.20
CA PHE A 196 1.02 -11.60 16.73
C PHE A 196 0.72 -12.08 18.15
N SER A 197 -0.32 -11.53 18.80
CA SER A 197 -0.78 -11.98 20.12
C SER A 197 -1.80 -13.13 20.07
N GLN A 198 -2.20 -13.57 18.87
CA GLN A 198 -3.26 -14.59 18.66
C GLN A 198 -2.77 -15.88 17.97
N SER A 199 -1.46 -16.08 17.89
CA SER A 199 -0.84 -17.34 17.42
C SER A 199 -0.31 -18.13 18.61
#